data_AF-A0A7S2UX52-F1
#
_entry.id   AF-A0A7S2UX52-F1
#
_cell.length_a   1.000
_cell.length_b   1.000
_cell.length_c   1.000
_cell.angle_alpha   90.00
_cell.angle_beta   90.00
_cell.angle_gamma   90.00
#
_symmetry.space_group_name_H-M   'P 1'
#
loop_
_entity.id
_entity.type
_entity.pdbx_description
1 polymer ?
#
loop_
_entity_poly.entity_id
_entity_poly.type
_entity_poly.pdbx_seq_one_letter_code
_entity_poly.pdbx_strand_id
1 'polypeptide(L)'
;FAMASSQNGLLSSFFIKQGQEWVELFDLETGDQRTLYLLMADSLVQSQHSHEAQKFLLKYLATYEDEADAKALSAVKEHAARGAVGAIRFPIVSFTEGHNVLALQAVKQLEGDKKYKNLYNLLRVFSTEKLQAYLDFCKSCPNTLQENGLEHDQCLENMRLLSLCSLASEHQEVPYSLIASTLQVEAGEVESW
;
A
#
# COMPACT_ATOMS: atom_id res chain seq x y z
N PHE A 1 -25.72 16.34 6.56
CA PHE A 1 -25.00 15.31 5.78
C PHE A 1 -24.63 15.77 4.37
N ALA A 2 -25.50 16.43 3.59
CA ALA A 2 -25.16 16.88 2.23
C ALA A 2 -24.09 18.00 2.14
N MET A 3 -24.03 18.95 3.08
CA MET A 3 -23.03 20.05 3.05
C MET A 3 -21.59 19.61 3.37
N ALA A 4 -21.39 18.68 4.32
CA ALA A 4 -20.05 18.17 4.65
C ALA A 4 -19.46 17.35 3.49
N SER A 5 -20.30 16.58 2.80
CA SER A 5 -19.91 15.85 1.58
C SER A 5 -19.49 16.79 0.44
N SER A 6 -20.18 17.93 0.26
CA SER A 6 -19.83 18.88 -0.81
C SER A 6 -18.54 19.66 -0.51
N GLN A 7 -18.24 19.97 0.75
CA GLN A 7 -17.00 20.63 1.14
C GLN A 7 -15.80 19.69 1.01
N ASN A 8 -15.95 18.42 1.40
CA ASN A 8 -14.91 17.40 1.23
C ASN A 8 -14.59 17.15 -0.24
N GLY A 9 -15.59 17.13 -1.13
CA GLY A 9 -15.36 16.98 -2.57
C GLY A 9 -14.64 18.17 -3.23
N LEU A 10 -14.78 19.38 -2.68
CA LEU A 10 -13.98 20.52 -3.14
C LEU A 10 -12.53 20.38 -2.69
N LEU A 11 -12.31 20.09 -1.39
CA LEU A 11 -10.97 19.96 -0.81
C LEU A 11 -10.19 18.78 -1.38
N SER A 12 -10.84 17.66 -1.71
CA SER A 12 -10.18 16.51 -2.32
C SER A 12 -9.47 16.89 -3.62
N SER A 13 -10.11 17.70 -4.47
CA SER A 13 -9.53 18.15 -5.73
C SER A 13 -8.28 19.03 -5.54
N PHE A 14 -8.24 19.83 -4.46
CA PHE A 14 -7.07 20.64 -4.10
C PHE A 14 -5.96 19.77 -3.52
N PHE A 15 -6.28 18.84 -2.62
CA PHE A 15 -5.30 17.92 -2.04
C PHE A 15 -4.61 17.07 -3.12
N ILE A 16 -5.37 16.53 -4.06
CA ILE A 16 -4.82 15.72 -5.17
C ILE A 16 -3.86 16.54 -6.03
N LYS A 17 -4.19 17.80 -6.33
CA LYS A 17 -3.42 18.62 -7.27
C LYS A 17 -2.25 19.37 -6.63
N GLN A 18 -2.43 19.88 -5.41
CA GLN A 18 -1.53 20.86 -4.78
C GLN A 18 -1.09 20.44 -3.37
N GLY A 19 -1.62 19.34 -2.82
CA GLY A 19 -1.37 18.98 -1.43
C GLY A 19 0.11 18.76 -1.10
N GLN A 20 0.90 18.26 -2.06
CA GLN A 20 2.36 18.15 -1.89
C GLN A 20 3.05 19.51 -1.88
N GLU A 21 2.69 20.39 -2.82
CA GLU A 21 3.24 21.74 -2.91
C GLU A 21 2.98 22.52 -1.62
N TRP A 22 1.83 22.33 -0.98
CA TRP A 22 1.51 22.99 0.28
C TRP A 22 2.50 22.65 1.40
N VAL A 23 2.95 21.40 1.47
CA VAL A 23 3.93 20.98 2.49
C VAL A 23 5.28 21.67 2.27
N GLU A 24 5.70 21.79 1.02
CA GLU A 24 6.94 22.47 0.64
C GLU A 24 6.85 23.99 0.81
N LEU A 25 5.70 24.58 0.47
CA LEU A 25 5.47 26.03 0.52
C LEU A 25 5.33 26.57 1.95
N PHE A 26 4.79 25.77 2.87
CA PHE A 26 4.48 26.23 4.22
C PHE A 26 5.60 26.00 5.23
N ASP A 27 6.74 25.41 4.82
CA ASP A 27 7.91 25.15 5.68
C ASP A 27 7.52 24.56 7.06
N LEU A 28 6.65 23.54 7.01
CA LEU A 28 6.01 22.98 8.19
C LEU A 28 7.00 22.16 9.02
N GLU A 29 6.90 22.27 10.35
CA GLU A 29 7.56 21.35 11.27
C GLU A 29 7.00 19.93 11.11
N THR A 30 7.80 18.90 11.45
CA THR A 30 7.43 17.48 11.27
C THR A 30 6.09 17.12 11.90
N GLY A 31 5.73 17.71 13.05
CA GLY A 31 4.43 17.50 13.70
C GLY A 31 3.24 18.02 12.89
N ASP A 32 3.39 19.18 12.27
CA ASP A 32 2.36 19.79 11.42
C ASP A 32 2.27 19.07 10.07
N GLN A 33 3.41 18.64 9.50
CA GLN A 33 3.43 17.78 8.32
C GLN A 33 2.65 16.49 8.54
N ARG A 34 2.89 15.81 9.68
CA ARG A 34 2.16 14.59 10.08
C ARG A 34 0.66 14.83 10.13
N THR A 35 0.24 15.93 10.76
CA THR A 35 -1.16 16.31 10.88
C THR A 35 -1.80 16.56 9.51
N LEU A 36 -1.11 17.31 8.65
CA LEU A 36 -1.61 17.66 7.32
C LEU A 36 -1.74 16.43 6.42
N TYR A 37 -0.72 15.57 6.37
CA TYR A 37 -0.77 14.35 5.56
C TYR A 37 -1.88 13.41 6.00
N LEU A 38 -2.07 13.25 7.31
CA LEU A 38 -3.14 12.41 7.83
C LEU A 38 -4.53 12.97 7.50
N LEU A 39 -4.70 14.30 7.63
CA LEU A 39 -5.95 14.98 7.26
C LEU A 39 -6.27 14.81 5.77
N MET A 40 -5.27 14.97 4.89
CA MET A 40 -5.43 14.75 3.45
C MET A 40 -5.84 13.30 3.17
N ALA A 41 -5.14 12.32 3.75
CA ALA A 41 -5.46 10.91 3.57
C ALA A 41 -6.90 10.59 4.01
N ASP A 42 -7.30 11.03 5.20
CA ASP A 42 -8.63 10.73 5.75
C ASP A 42 -9.76 11.41 4.95
N SER A 43 -9.54 12.67 4.51
CA SER A 43 -10.50 13.40 3.67
C SER A 43 -10.68 12.75 2.29
N LEU A 44 -9.58 12.25 1.71
CA LEU A 44 -9.60 11.57 0.42
C LEU A 44 -10.32 10.22 0.49
N VAL A 45 -10.14 9.45 1.58
CA VAL A 45 -10.92 8.23 1.81
C VAL A 45 -12.42 8.54 1.88
N GLN A 46 -12.81 9.58 2.62
CA GLN A 46 -14.22 9.99 2.73
C GLN A 46 -14.82 10.43 1.39
N SER A 47 -13.97 10.90 0.47
CA SER A 47 -14.35 11.35 -0.87
C SER A 47 -14.18 10.27 -1.94
N GLN A 48 -13.96 9.01 -1.54
CA GLN A 48 -13.75 7.84 -2.43
C GLN A 48 -12.50 7.91 -3.33
N HIS A 49 -11.50 8.72 -2.94
CA HIS A 49 -10.20 8.84 -3.60
C HIS A 49 -9.15 8.00 -2.87
N SER A 50 -9.41 6.70 -2.71
CA SER A 50 -8.58 5.79 -1.90
C SER A 50 -7.15 5.61 -2.43
N HIS A 51 -6.96 5.72 -3.75
CA HIS A 51 -5.66 5.62 -4.38
C HIS A 51 -4.77 6.81 -3.99
N GLU A 52 -5.29 8.03 -4.08
CA GLU A 52 -4.58 9.25 -3.67
C GLU A 52 -4.45 9.36 -2.15
N ALA A 53 -5.43 8.86 -1.40
CA ALA A 53 -5.34 8.77 0.05
C ALA A 53 -4.14 7.91 0.50
N GLN A 54 -3.91 6.79 -0.18
CA GLN A 54 -2.80 5.90 0.11
C GLN A 54 -1.45 6.59 -0.07
N LYS A 55 -1.30 7.40 -1.12
CA LYS A 55 -0.10 8.21 -1.34
C LYS A 55 0.22 9.10 -0.14
N PHE A 56 -0.74 9.87 0.35
CA PHE A 56 -0.52 10.76 1.50
C PHE A 56 -0.30 9.99 2.81
N LEU A 57 -0.94 8.82 2.95
CA LEU A 57 -0.71 7.95 4.10
C LEU A 57 0.73 7.42 4.13
N LEU A 58 1.29 7.02 2.98
CA LEU A 58 2.69 6.60 2.91
C LEU A 58 3.65 7.75 3.26
N LYS A 59 3.36 8.98 2.80
CA LYS A 59 4.15 10.17 3.18
C LYS A 59 4.07 10.46 4.68
N TYR A 60 2.88 10.35 5.27
CA TYR A 60 2.69 10.44 6.72
C TYR A 60 3.59 9.44 7.45
N LEU A 61 3.57 8.17 7.05
CA LEU A 61 4.38 7.12 7.68
C LEU A 61 5.88 7.36 7.49
N ALA A 62 6.30 7.90 6.34
CA ALA A 62 7.70 8.22 6.05
C ALA A 62 8.26 9.33 6.97
N THR A 63 7.43 10.19 7.55
CA THR A 63 7.89 11.20 8.53
C THR A 63 8.39 10.59 9.86
N TYR A 64 8.26 9.28 10.04
CA TYR A 64 8.70 8.56 11.25
C TYR A 64 10.02 7.78 11.04
N GLU A 65 10.69 7.90 9.88
CA GLU A 65 11.96 7.18 9.64
C GLU A 65 13.06 7.55 10.63
N ASP A 66 13.14 8.83 11.02
CA ASP A 66 14.11 9.34 11.99
C ASP A 66 13.56 9.38 13.43
N GLU A 67 12.38 8.80 13.67
CA GLU A 67 11.75 8.81 14.99
C GLU A 67 12.35 7.74 15.90
N ALA A 68 13.11 8.18 16.91
CA ALA A 68 13.72 7.28 17.90
C ALA A 68 12.78 6.92 19.06
N ASP A 69 11.66 7.65 19.24
CA ASP A 69 10.72 7.35 20.32
C ASP A 69 9.85 6.13 19.99
N ALA A 70 10.11 5.02 20.67
CA ALA A 70 9.33 3.79 20.57
C ALA A 70 7.84 4.00 20.93
N LYS A 71 7.50 4.98 21.78
CA LYS A 71 6.10 5.30 22.09
C LYS A 71 5.41 5.97 20.91
N ALA A 72 6.10 6.90 20.23
CA ALA A 72 5.59 7.55 19.03
C ALA A 72 5.36 6.53 17.90
N LEU A 73 6.30 5.60 17.69
CA LEU A 73 6.11 4.50 16.73
C LEU A 73 4.93 3.59 17.12
N SER A 74 4.84 3.20 18.39
CA SER A 74 3.72 2.36 18.84
C SER A 74 2.36 3.02 18.67
N ALA A 75 2.27 4.35 18.74
CA ALA A 75 1.02 5.10 18.57
C ALA A 75 0.50 5.06 17.13
N VAL A 76 1.37 4.83 16.13
CA VAL A 76 1.00 4.86 14.71
C VAL A 76 0.77 3.49 14.09
N LYS A 77 0.76 2.41 14.88
CA LYS A 77 0.57 1.03 14.39
C LYS A 77 -0.69 0.85 13.54
N GLU A 78 -1.79 1.48 13.93
CA GLU A 78 -3.05 1.38 13.19
C GLU A 78 -2.94 2.06 11.82
N HIS A 79 -2.32 3.24 11.75
CA HIS A 79 -2.03 3.91 10.48
C HIS A 79 -1.04 3.12 9.62
N ALA A 80 -0.05 2.48 10.24
CA ALA A 80 0.89 1.60 9.53
C ALA A 80 0.20 0.36 8.96
N ALA A 81 -0.70 -0.27 9.73
CA ALA A 81 -1.52 -1.37 9.25
C ALA A 81 -2.42 -0.93 8.08
N ARG A 82 -3.04 0.25 8.18
CA ARG A 82 -3.80 0.85 7.07
C ARG A 82 -2.93 1.08 5.83
N GLY A 83 -1.71 1.57 6.02
CA GLY A 83 -0.72 1.74 4.96
C GLY A 83 -0.32 0.41 4.30
N ALA A 84 -0.12 -0.64 5.08
CA ALA A 84 0.17 -1.98 4.58
C ALA A 84 -1.00 -2.56 3.76
N VAL A 85 -2.24 -2.42 4.25
CA VAL A 85 -3.45 -2.83 3.49
C VAL A 85 -3.57 -2.05 2.18
N GLY A 86 -3.34 -0.74 2.22
CA GLY A 86 -3.37 0.08 1.01
C GLY A 86 -2.28 -0.26 0.01
N ALA A 87 -1.09 -0.67 0.47
CA ALA A 87 0.00 -1.11 -0.39
C ALA A 87 -0.29 -2.45 -1.07
N ILE A 88 -1.01 -3.35 -0.39
CA ILE A 88 -1.50 -4.61 -0.98
C ILE A 88 -2.61 -4.35 -2.00
N ARG A 89 -3.52 -3.41 -1.69
CA ARG A 89 -4.66 -3.07 -2.56
C ARG A 89 -4.25 -2.27 -3.79
N PHE A 90 -3.31 -1.35 -3.64
CA PHE A 90 -2.84 -0.43 -4.67
C PHE A 90 -1.30 -0.52 -4.81
N PRO A 91 -0.77 -1.66 -5.26
CA PRO A 91 0.67 -1.91 -5.25
C PRO A 91 1.44 -0.89 -6.11
N ILE A 92 0.85 -0.42 -7.21
CA ILE A 92 1.44 0.58 -8.12
C ILE A 92 1.78 1.88 -7.38
N VAL A 93 0.95 2.33 -6.43
CA VAL A 93 1.18 3.57 -5.66
C VAL A 93 2.52 3.52 -4.95
N SER A 94 2.83 2.38 -4.33
CA SER A 94 4.08 2.17 -3.60
C SER A 94 5.30 2.32 -4.51
N PHE A 95 5.23 1.83 -5.75
CA PHE A 95 6.29 1.99 -6.74
C PHE A 95 6.43 3.44 -7.20
N THR A 96 5.31 4.11 -7.51
CA THR A 96 5.34 5.49 -8.03
C THR A 96 5.83 6.51 -7.00
N GLU A 97 5.58 6.28 -5.72
CA GLU A 97 6.03 7.17 -4.65
C GLU A 97 7.46 6.87 -4.17
N GLY A 98 8.12 5.84 -4.72
CA GLY A 98 9.51 5.49 -4.36
C GLY A 98 9.69 5.00 -2.93
N HIS A 99 8.60 4.69 -2.23
CA HIS A 99 8.65 4.20 -0.87
C HIS A 99 8.64 2.68 -0.86
N ASN A 100 9.72 2.08 -0.38
CA ASN A 100 9.68 0.68 0.03
C ASN A 100 8.86 0.59 1.33
N VAL A 101 7.56 0.32 1.20
CA VAL A 101 6.61 0.29 2.33
C VAL A 101 7.04 -0.69 3.41
N LEU A 102 7.63 -1.83 3.04
CA LEU A 102 8.17 -2.81 3.98
C LEU A 102 9.37 -2.27 4.75
N ALA A 103 10.13 -1.33 4.17
CA ALA A 103 11.30 -0.74 4.80
C ALA A 103 10.96 0.36 5.82
N LEU A 104 9.75 0.93 5.79
CA LEU A 104 9.36 2.00 6.68
C LEU A 104 9.37 1.53 8.15
N GLN A 105 10.01 2.28 9.05
CA GLN A 105 10.10 1.96 10.49
C GLN A 105 8.71 1.79 11.10
N ALA A 106 7.77 2.67 10.74
CA ALA A 106 6.39 2.61 11.18
C ALA A 106 5.69 1.30 10.76
N VAL A 107 6.09 0.67 9.64
CA VAL A 107 5.53 -0.60 9.14
C VAL A 107 6.30 -1.81 9.67
N LYS A 108 7.63 -1.73 9.79
CA LYS A 108 8.49 -2.80 10.32
C LYS A 108 8.08 -3.27 11.71
N GLN A 109 7.65 -2.36 12.58
CA GLN A 109 7.18 -2.72 13.92
C GLN A 109 6.00 -3.70 13.92
N LEU A 110 5.25 -3.82 12.82
CA LEU A 110 4.12 -4.74 12.71
C LEU A 110 4.56 -6.21 12.67
N GLU A 111 5.81 -6.50 12.29
CA GLU A 111 6.37 -7.85 12.24
C GLU A 111 6.31 -8.57 13.61
N GLY A 112 6.59 -7.83 14.67
CA GLY A 112 6.58 -8.32 16.05
C GLY A 112 5.20 -8.26 16.72
N ASP A 113 4.19 -7.70 16.07
CA ASP A 113 2.89 -7.44 16.68
C ASP A 113 1.94 -8.63 16.55
N LYS A 114 1.31 -9.05 17.64
CA LYS A 114 0.43 -10.23 17.64
C LYS A 114 -0.80 -10.07 16.73
N LYS A 115 -1.30 -8.84 16.57
CA LYS A 115 -2.48 -8.54 15.74
C LYS A 115 -2.08 -8.38 14.28
N TYR A 116 -0.98 -7.67 13.99
CA TYR A 116 -0.63 -7.27 12.63
C TYR A 116 0.43 -8.15 11.96
N LYS A 117 1.04 -9.12 12.65
CA LYS A 117 2.08 -9.99 12.10
C LYS A 117 1.67 -10.70 10.80
N ASN A 118 0.43 -11.20 10.71
CA ASN A 118 -0.02 -11.88 9.49
C ASN A 118 -0.19 -10.90 8.32
N LEU A 119 -0.69 -9.68 8.59
CA LEU A 119 -0.76 -8.61 7.60
C LEU A 119 0.65 -8.21 7.12
N TYR A 120 1.61 -8.07 8.04
CA TYR A 120 3.00 -7.78 7.69
C TYR A 120 3.61 -8.90 6.82
N ASN A 121 3.38 -10.16 7.17
CA ASN A 121 3.84 -11.30 6.37
C ASN A 121 3.22 -11.29 4.96
N LEU A 122 1.92 -10.95 4.84
CA LEU A 122 1.26 -10.80 3.55
C LEU A 122 1.89 -9.66 2.73
N LEU A 123 2.13 -8.50 3.35
CA LEU A 123 2.82 -7.39 2.70
C LEU A 123 4.22 -7.79 2.23
N ARG A 124 4.95 -8.58 3.02
CA ARG A 124 6.27 -9.10 2.64
C ARG A 124 6.17 -9.98 1.40
N VAL A 125 5.20 -10.90 1.34
CA VAL A 125 4.94 -11.73 0.16
C VAL A 125 4.69 -10.85 -1.07
N PHE A 126 3.86 -9.82 -0.95
CA PHE A 126 3.62 -8.85 -2.04
C PHE A 126 4.88 -8.08 -2.47
N SER A 127 5.81 -7.86 -1.55
CA SER A 127 6.99 -7.04 -1.81
C SER A 127 8.18 -7.84 -2.35
N THR A 128 8.27 -9.14 -2.05
CA THR A 128 9.51 -9.92 -2.30
C THR A 128 9.29 -11.23 -3.03
N GLU A 129 8.06 -11.74 -3.12
CA GLU A 129 7.76 -13.07 -3.64
C GLU A 129 6.85 -13.01 -4.88
N LYS A 130 6.65 -14.18 -5.51
CA LYS A 130 5.76 -14.37 -6.67
C LYS A 130 4.41 -14.99 -6.26
N LEU A 131 3.49 -15.08 -7.22
CA LEU A 131 2.10 -15.53 -7.05
C LEU A 131 1.94 -16.81 -6.22
N GLN A 132 2.81 -17.81 -6.44
CA GLN A 132 2.74 -19.07 -5.71
C GLN A 132 2.84 -18.89 -4.19
N ALA A 133 3.72 -18.01 -3.71
CA ALA A 133 3.88 -17.74 -2.29
C ALA A 133 2.63 -17.08 -1.67
N TYR A 134 1.93 -16.23 -2.43
CA TYR A 134 0.64 -15.68 -2.01
C TYR A 134 -0.43 -16.75 -1.86
N LEU A 135 -0.53 -17.68 -2.82
CA LEU A 135 -1.49 -18.78 -2.73
C LEU A 135 -1.21 -19.69 -1.52
N ASP A 136 0.07 -19.96 -1.23
CA ASP A 136 0.47 -20.75 -0.06
C ASP A 136 0.26 -20.00 1.25
N PHE A 137 0.41 -18.67 1.25
CA PHE A 137 0.01 -17.80 2.35
C PHE A 137 -1.51 -17.88 2.60
N CYS A 138 -2.34 -17.78 1.57
CA CYS A 138 -3.81 -17.87 1.72
C CYS A 138 -4.27 -19.20 2.32
N LYS A 139 -3.61 -20.32 1.98
CA LYS A 139 -3.89 -21.62 2.60
C LYS A 139 -3.49 -21.67 4.07
N SER A 140 -2.37 -21.03 4.42
CA SER A 140 -1.80 -21.06 5.77
C SER A 140 -2.47 -20.06 6.72
N CYS A 141 -2.98 -18.95 6.20
CA CYS A 141 -3.56 -17.84 6.94
C CYS A 141 -4.88 -17.35 6.29
N PRO A 142 -5.93 -18.19 6.21
CA PRO A 142 -7.12 -17.92 5.41
C PRO A 142 -7.92 -16.69 5.85
N ASN A 143 -7.88 -16.35 7.14
CA ASN A 143 -8.67 -15.24 7.69
C ASN A 143 -8.03 -13.87 7.47
N THR A 144 -6.73 -13.80 7.15
CA THR A 144 -6.00 -12.53 7.11
C THR A 144 -6.54 -11.56 6.07
N LEU A 145 -7.01 -12.05 4.92
CA LEU A 145 -7.62 -11.19 3.91
C LEU A 145 -8.94 -10.58 4.44
N GLN A 146 -9.84 -11.42 4.94
CA GLN A 146 -11.15 -10.98 5.46
C GLN A 146 -11.02 -10.02 6.64
N GLU A 147 -10.13 -10.32 7.59
CA GLU A 147 -9.87 -9.48 8.77
C GLU A 147 -9.38 -8.07 8.41
N ASN A 148 -8.75 -7.90 7.24
CA ASN A 148 -8.23 -6.63 6.75
C ASN A 148 -9.06 -6.05 5.59
N GLY A 149 -10.23 -6.64 5.31
CA GLY A 149 -11.14 -6.19 4.25
C GLY A 149 -10.56 -6.30 2.84
N LEU A 150 -9.60 -7.18 2.62
CA LEU A 150 -8.97 -7.44 1.32
C LEU A 150 -9.76 -8.50 0.55
N GLU A 151 -9.98 -8.26 -0.73
CA GLU A 151 -10.68 -9.20 -1.62
C GLU A 151 -9.66 -10.11 -2.31
N HIS A 152 -9.95 -11.42 -2.33
CA HIS A 152 -9.02 -12.42 -2.87
C HIS A 152 -8.72 -12.20 -4.34
N ASP A 153 -9.75 -11.93 -5.16
CA ASP A 153 -9.62 -11.77 -6.61
C ASP A 153 -8.77 -10.55 -6.96
N GLN A 154 -9.01 -9.41 -6.29
CA GLN A 154 -8.20 -8.21 -6.45
C GLN A 154 -6.74 -8.46 -6.04
N CYS A 155 -6.52 -9.16 -4.92
CA CYS A 155 -5.16 -9.50 -4.46
C CYS A 155 -4.47 -10.47 -5.43
N LEU A 156 -5.21 -11.39 -6.04
CA LEU A 156 -4.71 -12.35 -7.02
C LEU A 156 -4.24 -11.63 -8.31
N GLU A 157 -5.06 -10.73 -8.83
CA GLU A 157 -4.70 -9.88 -9.99
C GLU A 157 -3.46 -9.04 -9.71
N ASN A 158 -3.42 -8.38 -8.55
CA ASN A 158 -2.25 -7.62 -8.11
C ASN A 158 -1.00 -8.50 -8.01
N MET A 159 -1.09 -9.71 -7.44
CA MET A 159 0.07 -10.61 -7.34
C MET A 159 0.54 -11.13 -8.70
N ARG A 160 -0.37 -11.34 -9.66
CA ARG A 160 0.03 -11.66 -11.03
C ARG A 160 0.82 -10.51 -11.66
N LEU A 161 0.39 -9.27 -11.47
CA LEU A 161 1.10 -8.07 -11.97
C LEU A 161 2.50 -7.98 -11.39
N LEU A 162 2.61 -8.11 -10.08
CA LEU A 162 3.89 -8.06 -9.39
C LEU A 162 4.81 -9.20 -9.81
N SER A 163 4.26 -10.40 -10.02
CA SER A 163 5.03 -11.54 -10.51
C SER A 163 5.56 -11.32 -11.93
N LEU A 164 4.75 -10.72 -12.81
CA LEU A 164 5.18 -10.37 -14.16
C LEU A 164 6.28 -9.29 -14.13
N CYS A 165 6.10 -8.24 -13.33
CA CYS A 165 7.13 -7.21 -13.14
C CYS A 165 8.43 -7.80 -12.60
N SER A 166 8.36 -8.73 -11.64
CA SER A 166 9.52 -9.45 -11.11
C SER A 166 10.22 -10.27 -12.20
N LEU A 167 9.49 -11.03 -13.02
CA LEU A 167 10.07 -11.77 -14.15
C LEU A 167 10.77 -10.86 -15.16
N ALA A 168 10.14 -9.74 -15.52
CA ALA A 168 10.70 -8.76 -16.45
C ALA A 168 11.96 -8.06 -15.89
N SER A 169 12.08 -7.97 -14.56
CA SER A 169 13.29 -7.46 -13.90
C SER A 169 14.43 -8.47 -13.83
N GLU A 170 14.10 -9.77 -13.79
CA GLU A 170 15.06 -10.88 -13.66
C GLU A 170 15.62 -11.33 -15.02
N HIS A 171 14.86 -11.15 -16.09
CA HIS A 171 15.19 -11.65 -17.42
C HIS A 171 15.01 -10.56 -18.48
N GLN A 172 15.96 -10.46 -19.41
CA GLN A 172 15.86 -9.55 -20.56
C GLN A 172 14.76 -9.99 -21.56
N GLU A 173 14.57 -11.31 -21.69
CA GLU A 173 13.53 -11.92 -22.51
C GLU A 173 12.83 -13.00 -21.67
N VAL A 174 11.50 -12.97 -21.62
CA VAL A 174 10.70 -13.91 -20.82
C VAL A 174 9.88 -14.79 -21.76
N PRO A 175 10.10 -16.12 -21.79
CA PRO A 175 9.28 -17.02 -22.58
C PRO A 175 7.82 -17.04 -22.12
N TYR A 176 6.87 -17.09 -23.05
CA TYR A 176 5.44 -17.12 -22.73
C TYR A 176 5.06 -18.31 -21.84
N SER A 177 5.73 -19.47 -21.99
CA SER A 177 5.52 -20.63 -21.13
C SER A 177 5.89 -20.36 -19.67
N LEU A 178 6.92 -19.54 -19.43
CA LEU A 178 7.33 -19.12 -18.09
C LEU A 178 6.31 -18.14 -17.50
N ILE A 179 5.78 -17.21 -18.32
CA ILE A 179 4.72 -16.29 -17.89
C ILE A 179 3.45 -17.08 -17.52
N ALA A 180 2.96 -17.95 -18.41
CA ALA A 180 1.76 -18.76 -18.19
C ALA A 180 1.85 -19.58 -16.89
N SER A 181 2.99 -20.25 -16.67
CA SER A 181 3.21 -21.05 -15.46
C SER A 181 3.32 -20.20 -14.19
N THR A 182 3.97 -19.03 -14.26
CA THR A 182 4.14 -18.14 -13.10
C THR A 182 2.83 -17.45 -12.71
N LEU A 183 2.04 -17.00 -13.69
CA LEU A 183 0.77 -16.31 -13.47
C LEU A 183 -0.42 -17.26 -13.27
N GLN A 184 -0.21 -18.57 -13.50
CA GLN A 184 -1.25 -19.60 -13.49
C GLN A 184 -2.42 -19.23 -14.39
N VAL A 185 -2.11 -18.96 -15.65
CA VAL A 185 -3.07 -18.65 -16.73
C VAL A 185 -2.84 -19.60 -17.89
N GLU A 186 -3.83 -19.74 -18.77
CA GLU A 186 -3.67 -20.56 -19.97
C GLU A 186 -2.69 -19.90 -20.95
N ALA A 187 -1.99 -20.71 -21.76
CA ALA A 187 -0.97 -20.20 -22.68
C ALA A 187 -1.53 -19.21 -23.72
N GLY A 188 -2.81 -19.37 -24.10
CA GLY A 188 -3.50 -18.45 -25.02
C GLY A 188 -3.93 -17.13 -24.40
N GLU A 189 -3.93 -17.03 -23.07
CA GLU A 189 -4.36 -15.84 -22.32
C GLU A 189 -3.19 -14.93 -21.96
N VAL A 190 -1.95 -15.36 -22.20
CA VAL A 190 -0.73 -14.62 -21.85
C VAL A 190 -0.69 -13.23 -22.50
N GLU A 191 -1.16 -13.08 -23.74
CA GLU A 191 -1.14 -11.79 -24.44
C GLU A 191 -2.24 -10.82 -23.99
N SER A 192 -3.36 -11.36 -23.51
CA SER A 192 -4.46 -10.55 -22.97
C SER A 192 -4.18 -10.02 -21.57
N TRP A 193 -3.13 -10.55 -20.94
CA TRP A 193 -2.73 -10.27 -19.57
C TRP A 193 -1.67 -9.17 -19.54
#